data_AF-A0A7S2K964-F1
#
_entry.id   AF-A0A7S2K964-F1
#
_cell.length_a   1.000
_cell.length_b   1.000
_cell.length_c   1.000
_cell.angle_alpha   90.00
_cell.angle_beta   90.00
_cell.angle_gamma   90.00
#
_symmetry.space_group_name_H-M   'P 1'
#
loop_
_entity.id
_entity.type
_entity.pdbx_description
1 polymer ?
#
loop_
_entity_poly.entity_id
_entity_poly.type
_entity_poly.pdbx_seq_one_letter_code
_entity_poly.pdbx_strand_id
1 'polypeptide(L)'
;KEYIYNETDGSWILPAGPKNWKAVAGAVDVDDSGVVLLVPKDSVSDILVEEARFLCVVGNGGSMSSRDGKQKDKGIPADSSVPRIQAVRSFNKARREDVLTLASASLFDNPNPVCSDIVSHIQAQFQDGIRGDSTASPLDRRAQRRLIHCESIRVSSLVQDDWVEAEAEIPDDITVLTDERRLFQEESGSFRGRSNFQLSPEVTNAYREINGAADGYPGWTVDRYDKWLFVKRDE
;
A
#
# COMPACT_ATOMS: atom_id res chain seq x y z
N LYS A 1 8.59 10.37 -7.66
CA LYS A 1 9.14 11.14 -6.53
C LYS A 1 9.69 12.44 -7.10
N GLU A 2 8.99 13.56 -6.95
CA GLU A 2 9.54 14.86 -7.34
C GLU A 2 10.58 15.27 -6.31
N TYR A 3 11.83 15.31 -6.76
CA TYR A 3 12.94 15.84 -5.98
C TYR A 3 13.09 17.31 -6.34
N ILE A 4 13.28 18.17 -5.35
CA ILE A 4 13.61 19.57 -5.60
C ILE A 4 15.13 19.62 -5.79
N TYR A 5 15.56 20.03 -6.97
CA TYR A 5 16.97 20.22 -7.29
C TYR A 5 17.46 21.54 -6.68
N ASN A 6 18.49 21.47 -5.83
CA ASN A 6 19.13 22.66 -5.27
C ASN A 6 20.26 23.14 -6.20
N GLU A 7 20.04 24.23 -6.93
CA GLU A 7 21.03 24.80 -7.87
C GLU A 7 22.29 25.32 -7.17
N THR A 8 22.24 25.57 -5.87
CA THR A 8 23.36 26.18 -5.12
C THR A 8 24.46 25.18 -4.78
N ASP A 9 24.12 23.92 -4.55
CA ASP A 9 25.06 22.87 -4.14
C ASP A 9 24.98 21.59 -4.99
N GLY A 10 24.07 21.54 -5.97
CA GLY A 10 23.90 20.42 -6.90
C GLY A 10 23.27 19.18 -6.27
N SER A 11 22.67 19.29 -5.08
CA SER A 11 22.04 18.17 -4.38
C SER A 11 20.56 18.01 -4.72
N TRP A 12 20.09 16.76 -4.68
CA TRP A 12 18.67 16.43 -4.78
C TRP A 12 18.09 16.35 -3.36
N ILE A 13 17.23 17.32 -3.03
CA ILE A 13 16.62 17.40 -1.71
C ILE A 13 15.31 16.60 -1.75
N LEU A 14 15.23 15.54 -0.94
CA LEU A 14 13.92 15.08 -0.46
C LEU A 14 13.32 16.28 0.28
N PRO A 15 12.11 16.76 -0.03
CA PRO A 15 11.54 17.87 0.70
C PRO A 15 11.27 17.44 2.14
N ALA A 16 12.30 17.47 2.98
CA ALA A 16 12.14 17.74 4.37
C ALA A 16 11.34 19.04 4.38
N GLY A 17 10.10 18.97 4.86
CA GLY A 17 9.30 20.16 5.03
C GLY A 17 10.13 21.23 5.76
N PRO A 18 9.77 22.52 5.62
CA PRO A 18 10.52 23.58 6.29
C PRO A 18 10.75 23.19 7.76
N LYS A 19 11.95 23.41 8.33
CA LYS A 19 12.41 22.81 9.63
C LYS A 19 11.40 22.86 10.81
N ASN A 20 10.41 23.75 10.71
CA ASN A 20 9.36 23.98 11.69
C ASN A 20 8.03 23.25 11.38
N TRP A 21 7.99 22.36 10.40
CA TRP A 21 6.80 21.59 10.03
C TRP A 21 6.91 20.15 10.53
N LYS A 22 5.76 19.51 10.70
CA LYS A 22 5.62 18.12 11.15
C LYS A 22 4.58 17.42 10.30
N ALA A 23 4.87 16.18 9.89
CA ALA A 23 3.86 15.27 9.37
C ALA A 23 3.02 14.73 10.53
N VAL A 24 1.73 15.07 10.54
CA VAL A 24 0.83 14.77 11.67
C VAL A 24 -0.17 13.67 11.36
N ALA A 25 -0.57 13.50 10.09
CA ALA A 25 -1.56 12.53 9.68
C ALA A 25 -1.28 12.00 8.26
N GLY A 26 -1.84 10.82 7.95
CA GLY A 26 -1.75 10.16 6.65
C GLY A 26 -0.57 9.22 6.51
N ALA A 27 0.06 9.24 5.33
CA ALA A 27 1.17 8.37 4.94
C ALA A 27 2.53 8.85 5.48
N VAL A 28 2.68 8.84 6.81
CA VAL A 28 3.86 9.42 7.47
C VAL A 28 5.08 8.47 7.53
N ASP A 29 4.88 7.17 7.39
CA ASP A 29 5.99 6.20 7.39
C ASP A 29 6.60 6.07 5.98
N VAL A 30 7.86 5.61 5.94
CA VAL A 30 8.69 5.56 4.72
C VAL A 30 8.10 4.68 3.60
N ASP A 31 7.36 3.64 3.98
CA ASP A 31 6.82 2.63 3.07
C ASP A 31 5.35 2.88 2.68
N ASP A 32 4.74 3.93 3.23
CA ASP A 32 3.35 4.29 2.97
C ASP A 32 3.24 5.20 1.75
N SER A 33 2.02 5.28 1.21
CA SER A 33 1.72 6.12 0.05
C SER A 33 0.47 6.95 0.32
N GLY A 34 0.30 8.05 -0.40
CA GLY A 34 -0.93 8.85 -0.35
C GLY A 34 -0.76 10.19 0.36
N VAL A 35 -1.88 10.74 0.82
CA VAL A 35 -1.95 12.08 1.43
C VAL A 35 -1.11 12.14 2.71
N VAL A 36 -0.41 13.26 2.90
CA VAL A 36 0.31 13.59 4.13
C VAL A 36 -0.08 14.99 4.57
N LEU A 37 -0.57 15.11 5.80
CA LEU A 37 -0.85 16.41 6.40
C LEU A 37 0.43 16.95 7.06
N LEU A 38 0.96 18.03 6.51
CA LEU A 38 2.08 18.78 7.08
C LEU A 38 1.56 20.05 7.76
N VAL A 39 1.95 20.25 9.02
CA VAL A 39 1.50 21.42 9.83
C VAL A 39 2.70 22.06 10.52
N PRO A 40 2.76 23.40 10.63
CA PRO A 40 3.69 24.06 11.54
C PRO A 40 3.59 23.49 12.96
N LYS A 41 4.73 23.23 13.60
CA LYS A 41 4.81 22.55 14.91
C LYS A 41 4.02 23.27 16.01
N ASP A 42 3.91 24.58 15.92
CA ASP A 42 3.19 25.48 16.82
C ASP A 42 1.68 25.53 16.56
N SER A 43 1.20 25.05 15.41
CA SER A 43 -0.21 25.06 15.02
C SER A 43 -0.86 23.68 15.00
N VAL A 44 -0.18 22.64 15.50
CA VAL A 44 -0.73 21.27 15.54
C VAL A 44 -1.99 21.19 16.42
N SER A 45 -2.09 22.01 17.47
CA SER A 45 -3.27 22.10 18.32
C SER A 45 -4.45 22.83 17.69
N ASP A 46 -4.23 23.52 16.56
CA ASP A 46 -5.20 24.41 15.93
C ASP A 46 -5.96 23.71 14.80
N ILE A 47 -5.75 22.41 14.62
CA ILE A 47 -6.38 21.60 13.58
C ILE A 47 -7.10 20.39 14.19
N LEU A 48 -8.15 19.96 13.50
CA LEU A 48 -8.87 18.72 13.77
C LEU A 48 -8.91 17.90 12.49
N VAL A 49 -8.40 16.66 12.53
CA VAL A 49 -8.62 15.72 11.42
C VAL A 49 -9.98 15.05 11.62
N GLU A 50 -10.96 15.49 10.84
CA GLU A 50 -12.34 15.00 10.93
C GLU A 50 -12.44 13.57 10.41
N GLU A 51 -11.78 13.30 9.29
CA GLU A 51 -11.75 11.97 8.68
C GLU A 51 -10.40 11.73 7.98
N ALA A 52 -9.86 10.54 8.14
CA ALA A 52 -8.78 10.02 7.31
C ALA A 52 -9.17 8.64 6.76
N ARG A 53 -9.15 8.52 5.43
CA ARG A 53 -9.46 7.27 4.72
C ARG A 53 -8.18 6.61 4.25
N PHE A 54 -8.14 5.30 4.44
CA PHE A 54 -7.02 4.48 4.07
C PHE A 54 -7.48 3.28 3.25
N LEU A 55 -6.65 2.90 2.28
CA LEU A 55 -6.84 1.74 1.44
C LEU A 55 -5.66 0.79 1.65
N CYS A 56 -5.91 -0.51 1.74
CA CYS A 56 -4.83 -1.48 1.85
C CYS A 56 -5.17 -2.82 1.17
N VAL A 57 -4.12 -3.53 0.79
CA VAL A 57 -4.22 -4.88 0.21
C VAL A 57 -3.91 -5.91 1.28
N VAL A 58 -4.96 -6.61 1.71
CA VAL A 58 -4.91 -7.71 2.67
C VAL A 58 -4.80 -9.03 1.93
N GLY A 59 -4.09 -9.98 2.53
CA GLY A 59 -4.00 -11.35 2.05
C GLY A 59 -2.54 -11.70 1.87
N ASN A 60 -1.93 -12.42 2.82
CA ASN A 60 -0.54 -12.88 2.72
C ASN A 60 -0.41 -14.39 2.48
N GLY A 61 -1.53 -15.12 2.39
CA GLY A 61 -1.54 -16.55 2.08
C GLY A 61 -1.47 -17.44 3.33
N GLY A 62 -1.92 -16.97 4.49
CA GLY A 62 -2.25 -17.83 5.62
C GLY A 62 -1.70 -17.39 6.97
N SER A 63 -2.64 -17.21 7.89
CA SER A 63 -2.54 -17.15 9.36
C SER A 63 -1.45 -16.25 9.91
N MET A 64 -1.87 -15.13 10.48
CA MET A 64 -1.13 -14.42 11.53
C MET A 64 -0.46 -15.44 12.45
N SER A 65 0.88 -15.52 12.43
CA SER A 65 1.60 -16.35 13.40
C SER A 65 1.20 -15.85 14.78
N SER A 66 0.70 -16.73 15.64
CA SER A 66 0.57 -16.44 17.07
C SER A 66 1.97 -16.04 17.56
N ARG A 67 2.23 -14.74 17.72
CA ARG A 67 3.49 -14.26 18.26
C ARG A 67 3.50 -14.57 19.76
N ASP A 68 3.84 -15.82 20.12
CA ASP A 68 4.22 -16.21 21.48
C ASP A 68 5.56 -15.61 21.95
N GLY A 69 6.14 -14.70 21.16
CA GLY A 69 7.39 -14.02 21.47
C GLY A 69 7.18 -12.54 21.75
N LYS A 70 6.78 -12.19 22.98
CA LYS A 70 6.95 -10.87 23.64
C LYS A 70 6.96 -9.67 22.69
N GLN A 71 5.98 -9.53 21.81
CA GLN A 71 5.66 -8.21 21.31
C GLN A 71 5.01 -7.53 22.51
N LYS A 72 5.63 -6.48 23.04
CA LYS A 72 4.90 -5.59 23.96
C LYS A 72 3.64 -5.22 23.22
N ASP A 73 2.50 -5.74 23.67
CA ASP A 73 1.21 -5.15 23.38
C ASP A 73 1.40 -3.67 23.70
N LYS A 74 1.64 -2.86 22.67
CA LYS A 74 1.07 -1.53 22.68
C LYS A 74 -0.41 -1.82 22.57
N GLY A 75 -1.02 -2.13 23.73
CA GLY A 75 -2.43 -2.43 23.82
C GLY A 75 -3.15 -1.38 23.01
N ILE A 76 -4.12 -1.81 22.20
CA ILE A 76 -4.98 -0.94 21.41
C ILE A 76 -5.31 0.25 22.32
N PRO A 77 -4.83 1.47 22.02
CA PRO A 77 -5.04 2.59 22.89
C PRO A 77 -6.54 2.73 23.11
N ALA A 78 -6.99 2.62 24.36
CA ALA A 78 -8.40 2.59 24.71
C ALA A 78 -9.16 3.88 24.35
N ASP A 79 -8.46 4.88 23.80
CA ASP A 79 -8.93 6.24 23.50
C ASP A 79 -8.78 6.64 22.02
N SER A 80 -8.22 5.80 21.15
CA SER A 80 -8.19 6.09 19.71
C SER A 80 -9.48 5.60 19.06
N SER A 81 -10.16 6.48 18.32
CA SER A 81 -11.37 6.17 17.57
C SER A 81 -11.23 4.85 16.80
N VAL A 82 -12.08 3.87 17.12
CA VAL A 82 -12.03 2.55 16.48
C VAL A 82 -12.27 2.75 14.98
N PRO A 83 -11.34 2.31 14.11
CA PRO A 83 -11.49 2.52 12.67
C PRO A 83 -12.72 1.78 12.15
N ARG A 84 -13.46 2.43 11.24
CA ARG A 84 -14.52 1.78 10.48
C ARG A 84 -13.89 1.08 9.29
N ILE A 85 -13.86 -0.24 9.32
CA ILE A 85 -13.18 -1.06 8.31
C ILE A 85 -14.21 -1.80 7.46
N GLN A 86 -14.07 -1.70 6.14
CA GLN A 86 -14.92 -2.34 5.16
C GLN A 86 -14.07 -3.07 4.11
N ALA A 87 -14.45 -4.31 3.81
CA ALA A 87 -13.95 -4.98 2.61
C ALA A 87 -14.55 -4.29 1.37
N VAL A 88 -13.71 -3.69 0.54
CA VAL A 88 -14.12 -3.07 -0.72
C VAL A 88 -14.31 -4.14 -1.78
N ARG A 89 -13.35 -5.07 -1.87
CA ARG A 89 -13.35 -6.12 -2.88
C ARG A 89 -12.49 -7.30 -2.44
N SER A 90 -12.89 -8.51 -2.77
CA SER A 90 -12.04 -9.71 -2.67
C SER A 90 -11.85 -10.33 -4.04
N PHE A 91 -10.64 -10.81 -4.33
CA PHE A 91 -10.25 -11.36 -5.62
C PHE A 91 -9.31 -12.54 -5.43
N ASN A 92 -9.50 -13.57 -6.26
CA ASN A 92 -8.64 -14.75 -6.28
C ASN A 92 -7.59 -14.55 -7.37
N LYS A 93 -6.30 -14.56 -7.00
CA LYS A 93 -5.25 -14.71 -8.02
C LYS A 93 -5.25 -16.15 -8.55
N ALA A 94 -4.63 -16.36 -9.71
CA ALA A 94 -4.60 -17.64 -10.42
C ALA A 94 -4.06 -18.84 -9.60
N ARG A 95 -3.38 -18.58 -8.46
CA ARG A 95 -3.08 -19.60 -7.45
C ARG A 95 -4.31 -19.74 -6.54
N ARG A 96 -4.90 -20.94 -6.48
CA ARG A 96 -6.15 -21.22 -5.75
C ARG A 96 -6.18 -20.79 -4.27
N GLU A 97 -5.03 -20.51 -3.67
CA GLU A 97 -4.86 -20.17 -2.26
C GLU A 97 -4.45 -18.70 -2.01
N ASP A 98 -4.25 -17.91 -3.07
CA ASP A 98 -3.83 -16.51 -2.98
C ASP A 98 -5.04 -15.57 -3.13
N VAL A 99 -5.84 -15.52 -2.07
CA VAL A 99 -6.98 -14.61 -1.95
C VAL A 99 -6.48 -13.26 -1.46
N LEU A 100 -6.78 -12.22 -2.21
CA LEU A 100 -6.46 -10.85 -1.86
C LEU A 100 -7.76 -10.10 -1.59
N THR A 101 -7.74 -9.24 -0.58
CA THR A 101 -8.86 -8.38 -0.22
C THR A 101 -8.38 -6.94 -0.18
N LEU A 102 -8.99 -6.10 -1.00
CA LEU A 102 -8.89 -4.66 -0.88
C LEU A 102 -9.80 -4.22 0.27
N ALA A 103 -9.22 -3.64 1.30
CA ALA A 103 -9.94 -3.12 2.45
C ALA A 103 -9.78 -1.60 2.52
N SER A 104 -10.86 -0.93 2.88
CA SER A 104 -10.88 0.50 3.21
C SER A 104 -11.09 0.65 4.72
N ALA A 105 -10.42 1.61 5.33
CA ALA A 105 -10.55 1.94 6.73
C ALA A 105 -10.65 3.45 6.91
N SER A 106 -11.63 3.91 7.68
CA SER A 106 -11.79 5.32 8.04
C SER A 106 -11.55 5.52 9.54
N LEU A 107 -10.70 6.48 9.88
CA LEU A 107 -10.56 7.02 11.23
C LEU A 107 -11.25 8.38 11.30
N PHE A 108 -12.07 8.59 12.33
CA PHE A 108 -12.82 9.83 12.56
C PHE A 108 -12.33 10.51 13.83
N ASP A 109 -12.31 11.84 13.84
CA ASP A 109 -12.00 12.67 15.01
C ASP A 109 -10.70 12.25 15.74
N ASN A 110 -9.74 11.70 14.99
CA ASN A 110 -8.45 11.31 15.51
C ASN A 110 -7.50 12.50 15.33
N PRO A 111 -6.75 12.93 16.35
CA PRO A 111 -5.87 14.09 16.21
C PRO A 111 -4.69 13.85 15.26
N ASN A 112 -4.24 12.60 15.07
CA ASN A 112 -3.06 12.27 14.26
C ASN A 112 -3.19 10.90 13.57
N PRO A 113 -4.23 10.65 12.73
CA PRO A 113 -4.45 9.33 12.15
C PRO A 113 -3.36 9.03 11.12
N VAL A 114 -2.66 7.91 11.30
CA VAL A 114 -1.60 7.47 10.38
C VAL A 114 -1.88 6.06 9.86
N CYS A 115 -1.28 5.70 8.72
CA CYS A 115 -1.43 4.37 8.14
C CYS A 115 -1.10 3.24 9.13
N SER A 116 -0.09 3.41 9.99
CA SER A 116 0.26 2.41 11.00
C SER A 116 -0.84 2.16 12.05
N ASP A 117 -1.75 3.11 12.29
CA ASP A 117 -2.80 2.97 13.31
C ASP A 117 -3.84 1.91 12.92
N ILE A 118 -4.07 1.71 11.63
CA ILE A 118 -5.09 0.76 11.14
C ILE A 118 -4.56 -0.65 10.93
N VAL A 119 -3.23 -0.85 10.93
CA VAL A 119 -2.60 -2.14 10.58
C VAL A 119 -3.09 -3.26 11.49
N SER A 120 -3.02 -3.08 12.81
CA SER A 120 -3.44 -4.12 13.76
C SER A 120 -4.94 -4.40 13.70
N HIS A 121 -5.76 -3.37 13.45
CA HIS A 121 -7.21 -3.55 13.33
C HIS A 121 -7.59 -4.32 12.08
N ILE A 122 -6.97 -4.01 10.94
CA ILE A 122 -7.19 -4.71 9.67
C ILE A 122 -6.71 -6.15 9.77
N GLN A 123 -5.49 -6.37 10.28
CA GLN A 123 -4.95 -7.71 10.43
C GLN A 123 -5.79 -8.56 11.39
N ALA A 124 -6.33 -7.98 12.47
CA ALA A 124 -7.24 -8.68 13.38
C ALA A 124 -8.59 -9.00 12.73
N GLN A 125 -9.18 -8.06 11.98
CA GLN A 125 -10.49 -8.23 11.34
C GLN A 125 -10.46 -9.29 10.23
N PHE A 126 -9.43 -9.29 9.40
CA PHE A 126 -9.32 -10.21 8.27
C PHE A 126 -8.54 -11.49 8.62
N GLN A 127 -7.93 -11.56 9.80
CA GLN A 127 -7.07 -12.67 10.25
C GLN A 127 -5.91 -12.97 9.27
N ASP A 128 -5.46 -11.94 8.55
CA ASP A 128 -4.41 -12.05 7.53
C ASP A 128 -3.56 -10.77 7.50
N GLY A 129 -2.36 -10.88 6.94
CA GLY A 129 -1.41 -9.79 6.80
C GLY A 129 -1.78 -8.79 5.71
N ILE A 130 -1.38 -7.53 5.91
CA ILE A 130 -1.27 -6.57 4.81
C ILE A 130 -0.05 -6.96 3.97
N ARG A 131 -0.19 -6.97 2.64
CA ARG A 131 0.87 -7.31 1.69
C ARG A 131 2.07 -6.37 1.87
N GLY A 132 3.27 -6.95 1.94
CA GLY A 132 4.53 -6.22 2.15
C GLY A 132 4.72 -5.63 3.55
N ASP A 133 3.76 -5.82 4.47
CA ASP A 133 3.91 -5.38 5.85
C ASP A 133 4.87 -6.32 6.62
N SER A 134 5.90 -5.74 7.25
CA SER A 134 6.91 -6.48 8.02
C SER A 134 6.39 -7.18 9.28
N THR A 135 5.23 -6.75 9.79
CA THR A 135 4.56 -7.35 10.95
C THR A 135 3.73 -8.56 10.58
N ALA A 136 3.34 -8.68 9.30
CA ALA A 136 2.59 -9.82 8.81
C ALA A 136 3.45 -11.10 8.83
N SER A 137 2.78 -12.23 9.04
CA SER A 137 3.38 -13.55 8.94
C SER A 137 2.47 -14.47 8.13
N PRO A 138 2.99 -15.11 7.06
CA PRO A 138 4.31 -14.90 6.50
C PRO A 138 4.48 -13.47 5.94
N LEU A 139 5.69 -12.93 5.99
CA LEU A 139 6.03 -11.70 5.28
C LEU A 139 5.99 -11.99 3.78
N ASP A 140 5.10 -11.31 3.06
CA ASP A 140 5.12 -11.38 1.61
C ASP A 140 6.15 -10.43 1.00
N ARG A 141 7.13 -11.02 0.34
CA ARG A 141 8.21 -10.30 -0.37
C ARG A 141 7.85 -9.96 -1.82
N ARG A 142 6.68 -10.37 -2.31
CA ARG A 142 6.21 -10.03 -3.67
C ARG A 142 5.79 -8.57 -3.78
N ALA A 143 5.38 -7.95 -2.68
CA ALA A 143 5.22 -6.50 -2.58
C ALA A 143 6.56 -5.87 -2.14
N GLN A 144 6.98 -4.82 -2.83
CA GLN A 144 8.24 -4.11 -2.54
C GLN A 144 8.16 -3.23 -1.29
N ARG A 145 6.96 -2.89 -0.86
CA ARG A 145 6.64 -2.06 0.30
C ARG A 145 5.30 -2.50 0.90
N ARG A 146 4.95 -1.96 2.06
CA ARG A 146 3.63 -2.12 2.67
C ARG A 146 2.56 -1.54 1.75
N LEU A 147 1.60 -2.36 1.33
CA LEU A 147 0.51 -1.95 0.44
C LEU A 147 -0.63 -1.31 1.24
N ILE A 148 -0.31 -0.16 1.81
CA ILE A 148 -1.23 0.75 2.46
C ILE A 148 -1.12 2.14 1.82
N HIS A 149 -2.24 2.82 1.75
CA HIS A 149 -2.38 4.10 1.09
C HIS A 149 -3.33 4.99 1.87
N CYS A 150 -2.94 6.24 2.15
CA CYS A 150 -3.87 7.25 2.64
C CYS A 150 -4.56 7.91 1.45
N GLU A 151 -5.80 7.48 1.20
CA GLU A 151 -6.60 7.90 0.05
C GLU A 151 -7.08 9.33 0.20
N SER A 152 -7.60 9.69 1.38
CA SER A 152 -8.04 11.06 1.63
C SER A 152 -7.90 11.47 3.09
N ILE A 153 -7.77 12.79 3.30
CA ILE A 153 -7.80 13.41 4.63
C ILE A 153 -8.68 14.65 4.55
N ARG A 154 -9.61 14.76 5.49
CA ARG A 154 -10.43 15.94 5.73
C ARG A 154 -10.04 16.59 7.06
N VAL A 155 -9.69 17.86 7.01
CA VAL A 155 -9.15 18.64 8.12
C VAL A 155 -9.94 19.92 8.28
N SER A 156 -10.30 20.24 9.52
CA SER A 156 -10.91 21.52 9.88
C SER A 156 -9.95 22.34 10.74
N SER A 157 -10.00 23.65 10.54
CA SER A 157 -9.31 24.60 11.41
C SER A 157 -10.14 24.82 12.69
N LEU A 158 -9.47 24.88 13.84
CA LEU A 158 -10.09 25.22 15.12
C LEU A 158 -10.02 26.72 15.43
N VAL A 159 -9.21 27.45 14.65
CA VAL A 159 -9.03 28.90 14.77
C VAL A 159 -9.81 29.68 13.71
N GLN A 160 -10.14 29.03 12.59
CA GLN A 160 -10.92 29.58 11.49
C GLN A 160 -12.08 28.63 11.18
N ASP A 161 -13.24 29.16 10.80
CA ASP A 161 -14.39 28.34 10.40
C ASP A 161 -14.22 27.88 8.94
N ASP A 162 -13.21 27.04 8.72
CA ASP A 162 -12.83 26.54 7.39
C ASP A 162 -12.35 25.09 7.46
N TRP A 163 -12.50 24.37 6.34
CA TRP A 163 -12.11 22.98 6.19
C TRP A 163 -11.51 22.72 4.82
N VAL A 164 -10.64 21.72 4.76
CA VAL A 164 -10.00 21.27 3.52
C VAL A 164 -10.06 19.74 3.44
N GLU A 165 -10.33 19.24 2.25
CA GLU A 165 -10.23 17.83 1.92
C GLU A 165 -9.20 17.65 0.82
N ALA A 166 -8.29 16.70 1.03
CA ALA A 166 -7.28 16.31 0.07
C ALA A 166 -7.44 14.83 -0.25
N GLU A 167 -7.32 14.50 -1.53
CA GLU A 167 -7.39 13.14 -2.04
C GLU A 167 -6.11 12.82 -2.82
N ALA A 168 -5.69 11.56 -2.79
CA ALA A 168 -4.57 11.05 -3.55
C ALA A 168 -5.04 9.95 -4.51
N GLU A 169 -4.44 9.93 -5.70
CA GLU A 169 -4.64 8.84 -6.64
C GLU A 169 -4.05 7.53 -6.10
N ILE A 170 -4.77 6.43 -6.30
CA ILE A 170 -4.34 5.10 -5.89
C ILE A 170 -3.10 4.70 -6.72
N PRO A 171 -1.98 4.32 -6.09
CA PRO A 171 -0.76 4.00 -6.79
C PRO A 171 -0.87 2.70 -7.58
N ASP A 172 -0.13 2.62 -8.69
CA ASP A 172 -0.15 1.48 -9.63
C ASP A 172 0.09 0.12 -8.95
N ASP A 173 0.92 0.05 -7.92
CA ASP A 173 1.21 -1.20 -7.23
C ASP A 173 0.00 -1.77 -6.47
N ILE A 174 -0.90 -0.91 -5.99
CA ILE A 174 -2.21 -1.30 -5.45
C ILE A 174 -3.17 -1.55 -6.60
N THR A 175 -3.29 -0.62 -7.55
CA THR A 175 -4.24 -0.70 -8.67
C THR A 175 -4.07 -1.97 -9.50
N VAL A 176 -2.83 -2.33 -9.87
CA VAL A 176 -2.51 -3.53 -10.65
C VAL A 176 -2.87 -4.82 -9.89
N LEU A 177 -2.83 -4.79 -8.56
CA LEU A 177 -3.27 -5.94 -7.77
C LEU A 177 -4.78 -6.03 -7.68
N THR A 178 -5.46 -4.89 -7.57
CA THR A 178 -6.91 -4.81 -7.37
C THR A 178 -7.73 -4.88 -8.65
N ASP A 179 -7.12 -4.60 -9.81
CA ASP A 179 -7.78 -4.64 -11.11
C ASP A 179 -7.79 -6.03 -11.74
N GLU A 180 -8.97 -6.67 -11.71
CA GLU A 180 -9.32 -7.69 -12.70
C GLU A 180 -9.60 -7.01 -14.05
N ARG A 181 -8.72 -7.21 -15.05
CA ARG A 181 -9.05 -7.54 -16.47
C ARG A 181 -10.17 -6.79 -17.24
N ARG A 182 -10.83 -5.74 -16.73
CA ARG A 182 -12.11 -5.27 -17.28
C ARG A 182 -12.14 -3.87 -17.91
N LEU A 183 -11.06 -3.10 -17.92
CA LEU A 183 -11.04 -1.78 -18.58
C LEU A 183 -9.90 -1.51 -19.57
N PHE A 184 -9.03 -2.49 -19.86
CA PHE A 184 -8.25 -2.46 -21.10
C PHE A 184 -9.05 -3.13 -22.22
N GLN A 185 -10.15 -2.48 -22.61
CA GLN A 185 -10.56 -2.51 -24.01
C GLN A 185 -9.38 -1.96 -24.80
N GLU A 186 -8.69 -2.86 -25.52
CA GLU A 186 -8.02 -2.59 -26.79
C GLU A 186 -7.05 -1.40 -26.93
N GLU A 187 -6.57 -0.77 -25.86
CA GLU A 187 -5.41 0.11 -26.02
C GLU A 187 -4.15 -0.73 -26.14
N SER A 188 -3.62 -0.74 -27.35
CA SER A 188 -2.37 -1.37 -27.78
C SER A 188 -1.17 -0.74 -27.05
N GLY A 189 -1.01 -1.07 -25.77
CA GLY A 189 0.08 -0.64 -24.91
C GLY A 189 0.87 -1.82 -24.36
N SER A 190 2.17 -1.62 -24.18
CA SER A 190 3.23 -2.59 -23.85
C SER A 190 3.15 -3.22 -22.44
N PHE A 191 1.96 -3.65 -22.02
CA PHE A 191 1.71 -4.34 -20.75
C PHE A 191 1.25 -5.80 -20.91
N ARG A 192 1.08 -6.30 -22.15
CA ARG A 192 0.59 -7.66 -22.42
C ARG A 192 1.67 -8.71 -22.73
N GLY A 193 2.94 -8.41 -22.45
CA GLY A 193 4.03 -9.13 -23.10
C GLY A 193 3.93 -8.96 -24.63
N ARG A 194 4.91 -9.49 -25.36
CA ARG A 194 4.82 -9.46 -26.83
C ARG A 194 3.83 -10.56 -27.22
N SER A 195 2.70 -10.21 -27.83
CA SER A 195 1.68 -11.15 -28.34
C SER A 195 2.28 -12.28 -29.18
N ASN A 196 3.38 -12.01 -29.87
CA ASN A 196 4.13 -13.00 -30.66
C ASN A 196 4.73 -14.15 -29.82
N PHE A 197 4.89 -13.98 -28.50
CA PHE A 197 5.42 -15.03 -27.63
C PHE A 197 4.35 -16.02 -27.15
N GLN A 198 3.07 -15.63 -27.08
CA GLN A 198 1.97 -16.55 -26.76
C GLN A 198 1.78 -17.65 -27.81
N LEU A 199 2.23 -17.41 -29.05
CA LEU A 199 2.09 -18.34 -30.16
C LEU A 199 3.13 -19.47 -30.15
N SER A 200 4.15 -19.40 -29.29
CA SER A 200 5.24 -20.39 -29.24
C SER A 200 5.85 -20.50 -27.83
N PRO A 201 5.08 -20.95 -26.82
CA PRO A 201 5.52 -21.08 -25.43
C PRO A 201 6.75 -21.99 -25.25
N GLU A 202 6.97 -22.94 -26.16
CA GLU A 202 8.07 -23.91 -26.07
C GLU A 202 9.43 -23.36 -26.54
N VAL A 203 9.46 -22.16 -27.12
CA VAL A 203 10.64 -21.65 -27.84
C VAL A 203 11.23 -20.38 -27.24
N THR A 204 10.60 -19.81 -26.19
CA THR A 204 11.09 -18.57 -25.57
C THR A 204 11.67 -18.79 -24.18
N ASN A 205 12.78 -18.09 -23.93
CA ASN A 205 13.45 -17.96 -22.63
C ASN A 205 13.32 -16.53 -22.06
N ALA A 206 12.52 -15.67 -22.70
CA ALA A 206 12.32 -14.28 -22.30
C ALA A 206 11.16 -14.17 -21.31
N TYR A 207 11.46 -14.25 -20.02
CA TYR A 207 10.50 -14.05 -18.94
C TYR A 207 10.65 -12.64 -18.37
N ARG A 208 9.56 -11.86 -18.40
CA ARG A 208 9.48 -10.60 -17.66
C ARG A 208 8.73 -10.88 -16.37
N GLU A 209 9.33 -10.53 -15.24
CA GLU A 209 8.64 -10.58 -13.96
C GLU A 209 7.73 -9.35 -13.82
N ILE A 210 6.44 -9.58 -13.63
CA ILE A 210 5.48 -8.55 -13.24
C ILE A 210 4.86 -9.03 -11.93
N ASN A 211 5.22 -8.40 -10.81
CA ASN A 211 4.70 -8.70 -9.46
C ASN A 211 4.79 -10.20 -9.07
N GLY A 212 5.92 -10.86 -9.37
CA GLY A 212 6.17 -12.27 -9.06
C GLY A 212 5.53 -13.30 -10.02
N ALA A 213 4.96 -12.85 -11.14
CA ALA A 213 4.43 -13.72 -12.19
C ALA A 213 5.23 -13.59 -13.50
N ALA A 214 5.32 -14.69 -14.26
CA ALA A 214 5.83 -14.65 -15.63
C ALA A 214 4.81 -13.93 -16.54
N ASP A 215 5.21 -12.81 -17.14
CA ASP A 215 4.40 -12.08 -18.11
C ASP A 215 3.93 -13.01 -19.25
N GLY A 216 2.61 -13.13 -19.42
CA GLY A 216 1.99 -13.83 -20.55
C GLY A 216 1.82 -15.36 -20.43
N TYR A 217 2.26 -16.02 -19.34
CA TYR A 217 2.25 -17.49 -19.22
C TYR A 217 1.52 -18.03 -17.97
N PRO A 218 0.23 -18.40 -18.08
CA PRO A 218 -0.47 -19.12 -17.02
C PRO A 218 0.25 -20.44 -16.66
N GLY A 219 0.48 -20.71 -15.37
CA GLY A 219 1.18 -21.90 -14.88
C GLY A 219 2.71 -21.77 -14.79
N TRP A 220 3.27 -20.61 -15.16
CA TRP A 220 4.69 -20.29 -15.00
C TRP A 220 4.88 -19.26 -13.88
N THR A 221 5.89 -19.47 -13.05
CA THR A 221 6.19 -18.67 -11.86
C THR A 221 7.61 -18.13 -11.96
N VAL A 222 7.84 -16.91 -11.49
CA VAL A 222 9.16 -16.27 -11.47
C VAL A 222 9.48 -15.86 -10.04
N ASP A 223 10.49 -16.49 -9.46
CA ASP A 223 11.03 -16.13 -8.15
C ASP A 223 12.29 -15.29 -8.34
N ARG A 224 12.31 -14.09 -7.75
CA ARG A 224 13.48 -13.18 -7.83
C ARG A 224 14.42 -13.40 -6.65
N TYR A 225 15.70 -13.62 -6.96
CA TYR A 225 16.81 -13.72 -6.01
C TYR A 225 17.88 -12.69 -6.36
N ASP A 226 17.69 -11.43 -5.94
CA ASP A 226 18.59 -10.31 -6.25
C ASP A 226 18.84 -10.16 -7.76
N LYS A 227 19.97 -10.66 -8.27
CA LYS A 227 20.34 -10.63 -9.70
C LYS A 227 19.80 -11.80 -10.52
N TRP A 228 19.19 -12.79 -9.88
CA TRP A 228 18.75 -14.03 -10.51
C TRP A 228 17.24 -14.09 -10.58
N LEU A 229 16.72 -14.63 -11.68
CA LEU A 229 15.33 -15.00 -11.84
C LEU A 229 15.26 -16.51 -11.94
N PHE A 230 14.50 -17.15 -11.06
CA PHE A 230 14.21 -18.57 -11.12
C PHE A 230 12.82 -18.76 -11.71
N VAL A 231 12.74 -19.41 -12.87
CA VAL A 231 11.49 -19.60 -13.58
C VAL A 231 11.07 -21.05 -13.45
N LYS A 232 9.92 -21.31 -12.81
CA LYS A 232 9.39 -22.64 -12.60
C LYS A 232 8.05 -22.79 -13.31
N ARG A 233 7.86 -23.92 -13.99
CA ARG A 233 6.56 -24.37 -14.50
C ARG A 233 5.94 -25.29 -13.45
N ASP A 234 4.72 -24.98 -13.03
CA ASP A 234 3.93 -25.91 -12.23
C ASP A 234 3.42 -27.01 -13.20
N GLU A 235 3.78 -28.27 -12.92
CA GLU A 235 3.21 -29.46 -13.60
C GLU A 235 1.78 -29.74 -13.12
#